data_AF-A0A2G8JUD2-F1
#
_entry.id   AF-A0A2G8JUD2-F1
#
_cell.length_a   1.000
_cell.length_b   1.000
_cell.length_c   1.000
_cell.angle_alpha   90.00
_cell.angle_beta   90.00
_cell.angle_gamma   90.00
#
_symmetry.space_group_name_H-M   'P 1'
#
loop_
_entity.id
_entity.type
_entity.pdbx_description
1 polymer ?
#
loop_
_entity_poly.entity_id
_entity_poly.type
_entity_poly.pdbx_seq_one_letter_code
_entity_poly.pdbx_strand_id
1 'polypeptide(L)'
;MCQCFMANPEFYKLQPSTSCTSLEKNIKKNTLWKDQLSEAELEQRRKEMMNNAVWRDEQRKSRVEQYKIEAAKEDEMERKKSRKADFFNPLKVSSQSTVEDRIKRNIHNIQRTKADLDKNFAKR
;
A
#
# COMPACT_ATOMS: atom_id res chain seq x y z
N MET A 1 9.79 -11.55 18.23
CA MET A 1 10.39 -11.19 16.93
C MET A 1 9.32 -11.39 15.86
N CYS A 2 8.59 -10.33 15.50
CA CYS A 2 7.69 -10.38 14.35
C CYS A 2 8.51 -10.03 13.11
N GLN A 3 8.74 -10.99 12.24
CA GLN A 3 9.21 -10.72 10.89
C GLN A 3 8.09 -9.97 10.18
N CYS A 4 8.29 -8.66 10.00
CA CYS A 4 7.53 -7.87 9.05
C CYS A 4 7.64 -8.57 7.70
N PHE A 5 6.55 -9.21 7.27
CA PHE A 5 6.38 -9.62 5.89
C PHE A 5 6.43 -8.32 5.08
N MET A 6 7.59 -8.03 4.51
CA MET A 6 7.77 -6.87 3.65
C MET A 6 6.82 -7.07 2.49
N ALA A 7 5.71 -6.31 2.51
CA ALA A 7 4.85 -6.17 1.36
C ALA A 7 5.75 -5.80 0.19
N ASN A 8 5.76 -6.65 -0.83
CA ASN A 8 6.57 -6.47 -2.02
C ASN A 8 6.24 -5.09 -2.62
N PRO A 9 7.17 -4.11 -2.57
CA PRO A 9 6.88 -2.72 -2.92
C PRO A 9 6.63 -2.49 -4.41
N GLU A 10 6.68 -3.56 -5.22
CA GLU A 10 6.38 -3.54 -6.65
C GLU A 10 4.88 -3.54 -6.97
N PHE A 11 4.00 -3.93 -6.05
CA PHE A 11 2.56 -4.11 -6.36
C PHE A 11 1.79 -2.80 -6.58
N TYR A 12 2.29 -1.66 -6.08
CA TYR A 12 1.65 -0.34 -6.23
C TYR A 12 2.41 0.59 -7.17
N LYS A 13 3.15 0.07 -8.14
CA LYS A 13 3.54 0.86 -9.32
C LYS A 13 2.36 0.96 -10.30
N LEU A 14 1.22 1.50 -9.82
CA LEU A 14 0.23 2.10 -10.71
C LEU A 14 0.90 3.35 -11.27
N GLN A 15 1.58 3.19 -12.40
CA GLN A 15 2.04 4.31 -13.21
C GLN A 15 0.83 5.22 -13.44
N PRO A 16 0.89 6.52 -13.10
CA PRO A 16 -0.19 7.43 -13.44
C PRO A 16 -0.41 7.31 -14.94
N SER A 17 -1.65 7.08 -15.37
CA SER A 17 -1.98 6.94 -16.79
C SER A 17 -1.63 8.25 -17.49
N THR A 18 -0.41 8.35 -17.99
CA THR A 18 0.06 9.48 -18.75
C THR A 18 -0.75 9.54 -20.03
N SER A 19 -1.63 10.54 -20.09
CA SER A 19 -2.22 11.11 -21.30
C SER A 19 -3.35 10.34 -21.99
N CYS A 20 -4.53 10.93 -21.91
CA CYS A 20 -5.69 10.70 -22.78
C CYS A 20 -5.35 10.82 -24.29
N THR A 21 -4.20 11.41 -24.68
CA THR A 21 -3.74 11.54 -26.07
C THR A 21 -3.03 10.30 -26.65
N SER A 22 -2.76 9.27 -25.84
CA SER A 22 -2.01 8.08 -26.29
C SER A 22 -2.89 7.00 -26.95
N LEU A 23 -4.18 6.95 -26.58
CA LEU A 23 -5.15 5.99 -27.13
C LEU A 23 -5.46 6.28 -28.62
N GLU A 24 -5.68 7.54 -28.99
CA GLU A 24 -5.98 7.92 -30.39
C GLU A 24 -4.81 7.65 -31.35
N LYS A 25 -3.57 7.93 -30.90
CA LYS A 25 -2.34 7.61 -31.66
C LYS A 25 -2.11 6.10 -31.77
N ASN A 26 -2.55 5.31 -30.78
CA ASN A 26 -2.47 3.86 -30.81
C ASN A 26 -3.50 3.26 -31.78
N ILE A 27 -4.73 3.78 -31.80
CA ILE A 27 -5.79 3.36 -32.73
C ILE A 27 -5.35 3.56 -34.19
N LYS A 28 -4.82 4.75 -34.54
CA LYS A 28 -4.30 5.05 -35.89
C LYS A 28 -3.11 4.19 -36.30
N LYS A 29 -2.25 3.79 -35.34
CA LYS A 29 -1.14 2.87 -35.61
C LYS A 29 -1.64 1.43 -35.79
N ASN A 30 -2.62 0.97 -35.00
CA ASN A 30 -3.13 -0.40 -35.09
C ASN A 30 -3.92 -0.67 -36.39
N THR A 31 -4.55 0.36 -36.99
CA THR A 31 -5.21 0.22 -38.30
C THR A 31 -4.20 0.05 -39.43
N LEU A 32 -3.09 0.79 -39.41
CA LEU A 32 -2.04 0.71 -40.45
C LEU A 32 -1.33 -0.65 -40.49
N TRP A 33 -1.21 -1.33 -39.35
CA TRP A 33 -0.51 -2.62 -39.26
C TRP A 33 -1.42 -3.79 -39.60
N LYS A 34 -2.75 -3.60 -39.48
CA LYS A 34 -3.76 -4.58 -39.90
C LYS A 34 -3.80 -4.75 -41.42
N ASP A 35 -3.56 -3.67 -42.17
CA ASP A 35 -3.51 -3.71 -43.64
C ASP A 35 -2.25 -4.44 -44.18
N GLN A 36 -1.28 -4.77 -43.31
CA GLN A 36 -0.01 -5.43 -43.69
C GLN A 36 0.08 -6.91 -43.31
N LEU A 37 -0.93 -7.48 -42.63
CA LEU A 37 -0.92 -8.88 -42.19
C LEU A 37 -1.63 -9.76 -43.23
N SER A 38 -1.03 -10.92 -43.52
CA SER A 38 -1.71 -11.95 -44.32
C SER A 38 -2.91 -12.53 -43.56
N GLU A 39 -3.87 -13.12 -44.28
CA GLU A 39 -5.09 -13.66 -43.67
C GLU A 39 -4.81 -14.75 -42.62
N ALA A 40 -3.76 -15.56 -42.84
CA ALA A 40 -3.30 -16.57 -41.88
C ALA A 40 -2.75 -15.94 -40.58
N GLU A 41 -1.94 -14.89 -40.69
CA GLU A 41 -1.39 -14.18 -39.52
C GLU A 41 -2.49 -13.42 -38.76
N LEU A 42 -3.51 -12.92 -39.47
CA LEU A 42 -4.67 -12.28 -38.87
C LEU A 42 -5.49 -13.27 -38.03
N GLU A 43 -5.70 -14.49 -38.51
CA GLU A 43 -6.41 -15.53 -37.79
C GLU A 43 -5.62 -15.98 -36.54
N GLN A 44 -4.30 -16.12 -36.66
CA GLN A 44 -3.44 -16.44 -35.53
C GLN A 44 -3.52 -15.35 -34.45
N ARG A 45 -3.42 -14.08 -34.83
CA ARG A 45 -3.56 -12.96 -33.91
C ARG A 45 -4.95 -12.91 -33.28
N ARG A 46 -6.01 -13.26 -34.02
CA ARG A 46 -7.37 -13.39 -33.46
C ARG A 46 -7.41 -14.48 -32.38
N LYS A 47 -6.83 -15.65 -32.62
CA LYS A 47 -6.75 -16.74 -31.64
C LYS A 47 -5.98 -16.30 -30.39
N GLU A 48 -4.85 -15.62 -30.57
CA GLU A 48 -4.06 -15.07 -29.46
C GLU A 48 -4.86 -14.02 -28.65
N MET A 49 -5.61 -13.13 -29.31
CA MET A 49 -6.47 -12.16 -28.63
C MET A 49 -7.59 -12.86 -27.83
N MET A 50 -8.22 -13.89 -28.40
CA MET A 50 -9.24 -14.69 -27.70
C MET A 50 -8.66 -15.42 -26.49
N ASN A 51 -7.50 -16.07 -26.64
CA ASN A 51 -6.82 -16.75 -25.54
C ASN A 51 -6.45 -15.78 -24.41
N ASN A 52 -5.95 -14.59 -24.76
CA ASN A 52 -5.67 -13.53 -23.77
C ASN A 52 -6.94 -13.05 -23.06
N ALA A 53 -8.06 -12.90 -23.78
CA ALA A 53 -9.33 -12.52 -23.18
C ALA A 53 -9.82 -13.57 -22.17
N VAL A 54 -9.78 -14.86 -22.55
CA VAL A 54 -10.13 -15.98 -21.66
C VAL A 54 -9.24 -15.99 -20.43
N TRP A 55 -7.92 -15.89 -20.61
CA TRP A 55 -6.96 -15.86 -19.49
C TRP A 55 -7.24 -14.70 -18.54
N ARG A 56 -7.53 -13.50 -19.07
CA ARG A 56 -7.89 -12.32 -18.26
C ARG A 56 -9.16 -12.55 -17.46
N ASP A 57 -10.16 -13.17 -18.07
CA ASP A 57 -11.43 -13.46 -17.41
C ASP A 57 -11.29 -14.53 -16.33
N GLU A 58 -10.49 -15.57 -16.56
CA GLU A 58 -10.16 -16.58 -15.54
C GLU A 58 -9.41 -15.97 -14.36
N GLN A 59 -8.38 -15.15 -14.63
CA GLN A 59 -7.64 -14.44 -13.59
C GLN A 59 -8.56 -13.53 -12.78
N ARG A 60 -9.45 -12.79 -13.45
CA ARG A 60 -10.43 -11.93 -12.80
C ARG A 60 -11.40 -12.74 -11.93
N LYS A 61 -11.97 -13.82 -12.46
CA LYS A 61 -12.88 -14.71 -11.70
C LYS A 61 -12.19 -15.26 -10.46
N SER A 62 -10.98 -15.79 -10.61
CA SER A 62 -10.19 -16.34 -9.51
C SER A 62 -9.94 -15.31 -8.40
N ARG A 63 -9.48 -14.10 -8.75
CA ARG A 63 -9.24 -13.03 -7.78
C ARG A 63 -10.51 -12.58 -7.07
N VAL A 64 -11.60 -12.37 -7.83
CA VAL A 64 -12.89 -11.97 -7.25
C VAL A 64 -13.39 -13.03 -6.27
N GLU A 65 -13.25 -14.31 -6.61
CA GLU A 65 -13.66 -15.40 -5.72
C GLU A 65 -12.81 -15.45 -4.46
N GLN A 66 -11.48 -15.29 -4.58
CA GLN A 66 -10.58 -15.21 -3.44
C GLN A 66 -10.95 -14.07 -2.49
N TYR A 67 -11.24 -12.87 -3.01
CA TYR A 67 -11.66 -11.74 -2.17
C TYR A 67 -12.99 -11.99 -1.47
N LYS A 68 -13.95 -12.67 -2.11
CA LYS A 68 -15.21 -13.05 -1.46
C LYS A 68 -14.98 -14.04 -0.32
N ILE A 69 -14.13 -15.04 -0.53
CA ILE A 69 -13.79 -16.03 0.48
C ILE A 69 -13.08 -15.37 1.66
N GLU A 70 -12.12 -14.48 1.39
CA GLU A 70 -11.36 -13.78 2.42
C GLU A 70 -12.25 -12.84 3.23
N ALA A 71 -13.14 -12.09 2.58
CA ALA A 71 -14.12 -11.25 3.24
C ALA A 71 -15.07 -12.06 4.15
N ALA A 72 -15.61 -13.19 3.66
CA ALA A 72 -16.47 -14.06 4.46
C ALA A 72 -15.73 -14.64 5.68
N LYS A 73 -14.44 -14.98 5.52
CA LYS A 73 -13.59 -15.46 6.61
C LYS A 73 -13.32 -14.36 7.64
N GLU A 74 -13.04 -13.14 7.21
CA GLU A 74 -12.85 -12.00 8.09
C GLU A 74 -14.12 -11.70 8.89
N ASP A 75 -15.29 -11.67 8.24
CA ASP A 75 -16.59 -11.51 8.89
C ASP A 75 -16.83 -12.59 9.96
N GLU A 76 -16.49 -13.86 9.66
CA GLU A 76 -16.62 -14.94 10.62
C GLU A 76 -15.67 -14.79 11.81
N MET A 77 -14.42 -14.37 11.56
CA MET A 77 -13.46 -14.09 12.62
C MET A 77 -13.90 -12.90 13.48
N GLU A 78 -14.46 -11.84 12.88
CA GLU A 78 -14.99 -10.69 13.60
C GLU A 78 -16.19 -11.08 14.47
N ARG A 79 -17.12 -11.88 13.94
CA ARG A 79 -18.25 -12.42 14.72
C ARG A 79 -17.81 -13.25 15.92
N LYS A 80 -16.73 -14.03 15.78
CA LYS A 80 -16.15 -14.85 16.86
C LYS A 80 -15.29 -14.04 17.83
N LYS A 81 -14.80 -12.87 17.42
CA LYS A 81 -13.93 -12.02 18.25
C LYS A 81 -14.72 -11.40 19.39
N SER A 82 -14.17 -11.47 20.60
CA SER A 82 -14.70 -10.70 21.73
C SER A 82 -14.67 -9.21 21.37
N ARG A 83 -15.77 -8.48 21.59
CA ARG A 83 -15.89 -7.03 21.32
C ARG A 83 -14.97 -6.15 22.18
N LYS A 84 -14.01 -6.74 22.90
CA LYS A 84 -13.03 -6.02 23.69
C LYS A 84 -12.04 -5.33 22.77
N ALA A 85 -12.01 -4.00 22.87
CA ALA A 85 -11.16 -3.09 22.12
C ALA A 85 -9.69 -3.13 22.63
N ASP A 86 -9.15 -4.31 22.96
CA ASP A 86 -7.83 -4.44 23.58
C ASP A 86 -6.70 -3.97 22.64
N PHE A 87 -6.91 -4.07 21.33
CA PHE A 87 -6.03 -3.48 20.30
C PHE A 87 -6.06 -1.94 20.27
N PHE A 88 -7.16 -1.31 20.70
CA PHE A 88 -7.24 0.15 20.76
C PHE A 88 -6.57 0.73 22.01
N ASN A 89 -6.37 -0.06 23.07
CA ASN A 89 -5.74 0.41 24.30
C ASN A 89 -4.31 0.99 24.11
N PRO A 90 -3.43 0.44 23.26
CA PRO A 90 -2.14 1.07 22.95
C PRO A 90 -2.24 2.30 22.02
N LEU A 91 -3.34 2.44 21.27
CA LEU A 91 -3.60 3.58 20.38
C LEU A 91 -4.25 4.76 21.11
N LYS A 92 -4.97 4.48 22.21
CA LYS A 92 -5.37 5.50 23.16
C LYS A 92 -4.09 6.09 23.72
N VAL A 93 -3.91 7.40 23.57
CA VAL A 93 -2.82 8.14 24.23
C VAL A 93 -2.88 7.79 25.71
N SER A 94 -1.93 6.97 26.16
CA SER A 94 -1.78 6.63 27.56
C SER A 94 -1.66 7.94 28.32
N SER A 95 -2.66 8.25 29.15
CA SER A 95 -2.73 9.44 29.99
C SER A 95 -1.62 9.48 31.07
N GLN A 96 -0.63 8.59 31.01
CA GLN A 96 0.47 8.51 31.97
C GLN A 96 1.40 9.72 31.95
N SER A 97 1.47 10.49 30.86
CA SER A 97 2.10 11.81 30.93
C SER A 97 1.56 12.75 29.87
N THR A 98 0.96 13.84 30.32
CA THR A 98 0.55 14.94 29.46
C THR A 98 1.78 15.71 28.96
N VAL A 99 1.60 16.51 27.90
CA VAL A 99 2.62 17.47 27.46
C VAL A 99 2.98 18.43 28.61
N GLU A 100 1.99 18.82 29.41
CA GLU A 100 2.17 19.63 30.62
C GLU A 100 3.10 18.95 31.64
N ASP A 101 2.88 17.66 31.95
CA ASP A 101 3.73 16.92 32.89
C ASP A 101 5.17 16.78 32.40
N ARG A 102 5.37 16.67 31.09
CA ARG A 102 6.70 16.63 30.47
C ARG A 102 7.39 17.99 30.54
N ILE A 103 6.64 19.07 30.31
CA ILE A 103 7.14 20.44 30.45
C ILE A 103 7.56 20.67 31.90
N LYS A 104 6.66 20.46 32.88
CA LYS A 104 6.93 20.66 34.32
C LYS A 104 8.18 19.93 34.83
N ARG A 105 8.37 18.67 34.41
CA ARG A 105 9.58 17.90 34.77
C ARG A 105 10.87 18.44 34.13
N ASN A 106 10.79 19.08 32.97
CA ASN A 106 11.94 19.55 32.20
C ASN A 106 12.23 21.07 32.35
N ILE A 107 11.32 21.85 32.96
CA ILE A 107 11.48 23.31 33.19
C ILE A 107 12.84 23.61 33.83
N HIS A 108 13.26 22.74 34.74
CA HIS A 108 14.46 22.93 35.52
C HIS A 108 15.58 21.97 35.11
N ASN A 109 15.59 21.39 33.91
CA ASN A 109 16.69 20.50 33.51
C ASN A 109 17.69 21.19 32.59
N ILE A 110 17.24 22.20 31.84
CA ILE A 110 18.05 22.82 30.79
C ILE A 110 19.14 23.73 31.37
N GLN A 111 18.92 24.35 32.55
CA GLN A 111 19.93 25.08 33.34
C GLN A 111 19.31 25.55 34.67
N ARG A 112 19.71 25.00 35.83
CA ARG A 112 19.26 25.50 37.16
C ARG A 112 20.25 26.47 37.79
N THR A 113 21.53 26.21 37.63
CA THR A 113 22.57 26.84 38.45
C THR A 113 23.83 27.14 37.64
N LYS A 114 24.61 28.13 38.08
CA LYS A 114 25.91 28.46 37.48
C LYS A 114 26.85 27.24 37.43
N ALA A 115 26.77 26.37 38.43
CA ALA A 115 27.53 25.12 38.48
C ALA A 115 27.22 24.15 37.32
N ASP A 116 26.02 24.19 36.73
CA ASP A 116 25.68 23.37 35.56
C ASP A 116 26.29 23.91 34.26
N LEU A 117 26.52 25.23 34.20
CA LEU A 117 27.25 25.88 33.10
C LEU A 117 28.74 25.51 33.14
N ASP A 118 29.33 25.43 34.33
CA ASP A 118 30.76 25.13 34.53
C ASP A 118 31.12 23.66 34.24
N LYS A 119 30.18 22.71 34.42
CA LYS A 119 30.40 21.26 34.23
C LYS A 119 30.83 20.85 32.81
N ASN A 120 30.47 21.64 31.80
CA ASN A 120 30.82 21.39 30.41
C ASN A 120 31.82 22.42 29.86
N PHE A 121 32.10 23.49 30.62
CA PHE A 121 33.02 24.55 30.20
C PHE A 121 34.48 24.08 30.15
N ALA A 122 34.88 23.20 31.08
CA ALA A 122 36.24 22.62 31.12
C ALA A 122 36.39 21.29 30.34
N LYS A 123 35.32 20.78 29.71
CA LYS A 123 35.37 19.58 28.88
C LYS A 123 35.67 19.97 27.43
N ARG A 124 36.95 20.01 27.08
CA ARG A 124 37.46 20.02 25.70
C ARG A 124 38.55 18.97 25.56
#